data_AF-A0AAN5D7D3-F1
#
_entry.id   AF-A0AAN5D7D3-F1
#
_cell.length_a   1.000
_cell.length_b   1.000
_cell.length_c   1.000
_cell.angle_alpha   90.00
_cell.angle_beta   90.00
_cell.angle_gamma   90.00
#
_symmetry.space_group_name_H-M   'P 1'
#
loop_
_entity.id
_entity.type
_entity.pdbx_description
1 polymer ?
#
loop_
_entity_poly.entity_id
_entity_poly.type
_entity_poly.pdbx_seq_one_letter_code
_entity_poly.pdbx_strand_id
1 'polypeptide(L)'
;LAHLLVEMRPFLLILLVAGASAYQEKKDELSPCLSECIQPLAKMERSFAFIFNNFEKVCENLERGAHCVMKCGGEDAQRFHQLTAFYRLYCVDYEEELEPHVSCLARASQGSDKECKRRCAMKVEKQHEKEKKMKHACSSIECSTVCYYQLLSEECPNAQDVLLNLNLRQISEMASTLDPKVHGELGDECRHIHDTEYMRRKLLDRR
;
A
#
# COMPACT_ATOMS: atom_id res chain seq x y z
N LEU A 1 -9.60 21.39 -29.67
CA LEU A 1 -9.64 19.96 -29.28
C LEU A 1 -8.55 19.62 -28.25
N ALA A 2 -8.39 20.47 -27.23
CA ALA A 2 -7.33 20.38 -26.21
C ALA A 2 -7.89 20.60 -24.79
N HIS A 3 -9.15 20.20 -24.56
CA HIS A 3 -9.89 20.46 -23.32
C HIS A 3 -10.51 19.20 -22.69
N LEU A 4 -10.02 18.00 -23.02
CA LEU A 4 -10.58 16.73 -22.51
C LEU A 4 -9.55 15.78 -21.88
N LEU A 5 -8.31 16.23 -21.67
CA LEU A 5 -7.23 15.40 -21.08
C LEU A 5 -6.77 15.83 -19.68
N VAL A 6 -7.48 16.77 -19.04
CA VAL A 6 -7.01 17.43 -17.80
C VAL A 6 -7.84 17.07 -16.54
N GLU A 7 -9.00 16.40 -16.66
CA GLU A 7 -9.92 16.29 -15.51
C GLU A 7 -9.88 14.99 -14.68
N MET A 8 -9.02 14.00 -14.96
CA MET A 8 -9.04 12.75 -14.16
C MET A 8 -7.68 12.16 -13.77
N ARG A 9 -6.59 12.92 -13.75
CA ARG A 9 -5.24 12.37 -13.52
C ARG A 9 -4.56 12.56 -12.15
N PRO A 10 -5.06 13.31 -11.15
CA PRO A 10 -4.34 13.41 -9.87
C PRO A 10 -4.89 12.52 -8.75
N PHE A 11 -6.03 11.84 -8.95
CA PHE A 11 -6.77 11.19 -7.84
C PHE A 11 -6.50 9.69 -7.65
N LEU A 12 -5.53 9.11 -8.38
CA LEU A 12 -5.44 7.66 -8.59
C LEU A 12 -4.30 6.95 -7.83
N LEU A 13 -3.73 7.56 -6.79
CA LEU A 13 -2.61 6.96 -6.03
C LEU A 13 -2.73 7.21 -4.52
N ILE A 14 -3.79 6.69 -3.89
CA ILE A 14 -3.95 6.71 -2.43
C ILE A 14 -3.96 5.28 -1.88
N LEU A 15 -2.74 4.82 -1.63
CA LEU A 15 -2.24 3.91 -0.60
C LEU A 15 -2.62 2.42 -0.60
N LEU A 16 -1.51 1.67 -0.68
CA LEU A 16 -1.29 0.26 -0.42
C LEU A 16 -0.83 0.01 1.02
N VAL A 17 -1.21 0.85 1.98
CA VAL A 17 -0.72 0.69 3.35
C VAL A 17 -1.79 0.00 4.19
N ALA A 18 -1.41 -1.20 4.62
CA ALA A 18 -1.85 -1.75 5.90
C ALA A 18 -3.37 -1.91 6.07
N GLY A 19 -4.03 -2.65 5.18
CA GLY A 19 -5.42 -3.07 5.38
C GLY A 19 -6.45 -1.93 5.54
N ALA A 20 -6.04 -0.68 5.33
CA ALA A 20 -6.91 0.48 5.23
C ALA A 20 -7.42 0.54 3.79
N SER A 21 -8.65 0.08 3.61
CA SER A 21 -9.34 0.12 2.32
C SER A 21 -9.52 1.55 1.83
N ALA A 22 -8.77 1.96 0.81
CA ALA A 22 -9.18 2.99 -0.14
C ALA A 22 -8.41 2.91 -1.49
N TYR A 23 -8.26 1.71 -2.06
CA TYR A 23 -8.02 1.60 -3.50
C TYR A 23 -9.15 0.84 -4.16
N GLN A 24 -10.00 1.59 -4.86
CA GLN A 24 -11.04 1.06 -5.70
C GLN A 24 -10.84 1.71 -7.07
N GLU A 25 -9.82 1.26 -7.79
CA GLU A 25 -9.83 1.47 -9.24
C GLU A 25 -11.11 0.83 -9.76
N LYS A 26 -11.86 1.58 -10.56
CA LYS A 26 -12.96 0.98 -11.28
C LYS A 26 -12.35 -0.08 -12.18
N LYS A 27 -12.77 -1.33 -12.01
CA LYS A 27 -12.42 -2.45 -12.90
C LYS A 27 -12.62 -2.09 -14.39
N ASP A 28 -13.52 -1.13 -14.65
CA ASP A 28 -13.85 -0.57 -15.96
C ASP A 28 -12.71 0.25 -16.61
N GLU A 29 -11.65 0.60 -15.89
CA GLU A 29 -10.50 1.36 -16.40
C GLU A 29 -9.29 0.48 -16.77
N LEU A 30 -9.32 -0.81 -16.43
CA LEU A 30 -8.26 -1.76 -16.78
C LEU A 30 -8.47 -2.35 -18.17
N SER A 31 -7.39 -2.56 -18.91
CA SER A 31 -7.45 -3.34 -20.15
C SER A 31 -7.95 -4.77 -19.84
N PRO A 32 -8.58 -5.47 -20.80
CA PRO A 32 -8.97 -6.86 -20.61
C PRO A 32 -7.79 -7.76 -20.21
N CYS A 33 -6.61 -7.52 -20.80
CA CYS A 33 -5.41 -8.29 -20.53
C CYS A 33 -4.90 -8.07 -19.10
N LEU A 34 -4.76 -6.81 -18.67
CA LEU A 34 -4.34 -6.47 -17.31
C LEU A 34 -5.36 -6.97 -16.27
N SER A 35 -6.66 -6.84 -16.55
CA SER A 35 -7.71 -7.34 -15.67
C SER A 35 -7.64 -8.85 -15.47
N GLU A 36 -7.21 -9.61 -16.47
CA GLU A 36 -6.99 -11.05 -16.35
C GLU A 36 -5.75 -11.34 -15.50
N CYS A 37 -4.62 -10.69 -15.82
CA CYS A 37 -3.35 -10.94 -15.14
C CYS A 37 -3.34 -10.57 -13.66
N ILE A 38 -4.06 -9.51 -13.26
CA ILE A 38 -4.11 -9.08 -11.86
C ILE A 38 -5.17 -9.82 -11.04
N GLN A 39 -6.10 -10.51 -11.69
CA GLN A 39 -7.28 -11.11 -11.05
C GLN A 39 -6.95 -12.00 -9.84
N PRO A 40 -5.92 -12.87 -9.87
CA PRO A 40 -5.58 -13.71 -8.73
C PRO A 40 -5.20 -12.90 -7.49
N LEU A 41 -4.38 -11.85 -7.66
CA LEU A 41 -3.95 -10.95 -6.59
C LEU A 41 -5.08 -10.04 -6.09
N ALA A 42 -5.99 -9.64 -6.98
CA ALA A 42 -7.14 -8.79 -6.65
C ALA A 42 -8.18 -9.51 -5.77
N LYS A 43 -8.21 -10.84 -5.81
CA LYS A 43 -9.11 -11.68 -4.98
C LYS A 43 -8.53 -12.01 -3.60
N MET A 44 -7.25 -11.72 -3.36
CA MET A 44 -6.61 -11.99 -2.08
C MET A 44 -7.04 -10.98 -1.02
N GLU A 45 -7.09 -11.44 0.23
CA GLU A 45 -7.29 -10.53 1.34
C GLU A 45 -6.06 -9.62 1.51
N ARG A 46 -6.30 -8.32 1.59
CA ARG A 46 -5.24 -7.33 1.85
C ARG A 46 -5.10 -7.11 3.35
N SER A 47 -4.42 -8.02 4.02
CA SER A 47 -4.07 -7.92 5.43
C SER A 47 -2.68 -8.50 5.67
N PHE A 48 -1.99 -8.04 6.71
CA PHE A 48 -0.66 -8.55 7.01
C PHE A 48 -0.72 -10.01 7.47
N ALA A 49 -1.78 -10.39 8.21
CA ALA A 49 -1.98 -11.77 8.58
C ALA A 49 -2.13 -12.65 7.35
N PHE A 50 -2.94 -12.24 6.36
CA PHE A 50 -3.08 -13.03 5.15
C PHE A 50 -1.74 -13.18 4.41
N ILE A 51 -0.99 -12.09 4.21
CA ILE A 51 0.29 -12.14 3.48
C ILE A 51 1.27 -13.06 4.19
N PHE A 52 1.57 -12.82 5.46
CA PHE A 52 2.62 -13.58 6.14
C PHE A 52 2.23 -15.05 6.36
N ASN A 53 0.93 -15.36 6.53
CA ASN A 53 0.47 -16.76 6.62
C ASN A 53 0.37 -17.45 5.25
N ASN A 54 0.43 -16.72 4.14
CA ASN A 54 0.34 -17.26 2.78
C ASN A 54 1.49 -16.76 1.90
N PHE A 55 2.66 -16.50 2.49
CA PHE A 55 3.74 -15.73 1.86
C PHE A 55 4.15 -16.30 0.50
N GLU A 56 4.55 -17.58 0.45
CA GLU A 56 4.91 -18.28 -0.79
C GLU A 56 3.81 -18.17 -1.85
N LYS A 57 2.57 -18.48 -1.47
CA LYS A 57 1.42 -18.42 -2.38
C LYS A 57 1.17 -17.00 -2.91
N VAL A 58 1.36 -15.97 -2.09
CA VAL A 58 1.23 -14.57 -2.54
C VAL A 58 2.31 -14.27 -3.57
N CYS A 59 3.56 -14.66 -3.30
CA CYS A 59 4.69 -14.42 -4.18
C CYS A 59 4.57 -15.19 -5.51
N GLU A 60 4.14 -16.46 -5.49
CA GLU A 60 3.84 -17.24 -6.70
C GLU A 60 2.75 -16.58 -7.56
N ASN A 61 1.71 -16.01 -6.95
CA ASN A 61 0.66 -15.32 -7.69
C ASN A 61 1.16 -14.01 -8.29
N LEU A 62 2.06 -13.31 -7.60
CA LEU A 62 2.70 -12.11 -8.12
C LEU A 62 3.57 -12.44 -9.34
N GLU A 63 4.41 -13.46 -9.25
CA GLU A 63 5.27 -13.91 -10.34
C GLU A 63 4.46 -14.34 -11.56
N ARG A 64 3.40 -15.14 -11.37
CA ARG A 64 2.48 -15.51 -12.46
C ARG A 64 1.83 -14.30 -13.10
N GLY A 65 1.40 -13.32 -12.32
CA GLY A 65 0.84 -12.07 -12.83
C GLY A 65 1.86 -11.27 -13.64
N ALA A 66 3.10 -11.20 -13.16
CA ALA A 66 4.21 -10.54 -13.87
C ALA A 66 4.50 -11.22 -15.21
N HIS A 67 4.57 -12.55 -15.25
CA HIS A 67 4.72 -13.29 -16.51
C HIS A 67 3.53 -13.12 -17.46
N CYS A 68 2.32 -13.04 -16.93
CA CYS A 68 1.11 -12.78 -17.72
C CYS A 68 1.18 -11.40 -18.39
N VAL A 69 1.49 -10.34 -17.63
CA VAL A 69 1.42 -8.96 -18.14
C VAL A 69 2.51 -8.64 -19.17
N MET A 70 3.61 -9.39 -19.21
CA MET A 70 4.62 -9.27 -20.27
C MET A 70 4.04 -9.47 -21.68
N LYS A 71 2.86 -10.11 -21.80
CA LYS A 71 2.14 -10.31 -23.06
C LYS A 71 1.11 -9.21 -23.37
N CYS A 72 0.82 -8.32 -22.41
CA CYS A 72 -0.23 -7.29 -22.50
C CYS A 72 0.25 -5.94 -23.07
N GLY A 73 1.56 -5.72 -23.16
CA GLY A 73 2.17 -4.47 -23.64
C GLY A 73 2.75 -3.60 -22.52
N GLY A 74 3.52 -2.58 -22.89
CA GLY A 74 4.31 -1.78 -21.94
C GLY A 74 3.51 -0.96 -20.93
N GLU A 75 2.37 -0.38 -21.35
CA GLU A 75 1.49 0.38 -20.45
C GLU A 75 0.85 -0.50 -19.39
N ASP A 76 0.40 -1.70 -19.77
CA ASP A 76 -0.19 -2.67 -18.84
C ASP A 76 0.85 -3.22 -17.87
N ALA A 77 2.08 -3.46 -18.33
CA ALA A 77 3.18 -3.88 -17.45
C ALA A 77 3.51 -2.80 -16.40
N GLN A 78 3.53 -1.52 -16.81
CA GLN A 78 3.72 -0.39 -15.90
C GLN A 78 2.57 -0.28 -14.88
N ARG A 79 1.32 -0.39 -15.34
CA ARG A 79 0.16 -0.39 -14.43
C ARG A 79 0.20 -1.57 -13.47
N PHE A 80 0.47 -2.78 -13.93
CA PHE A 80 0.61 -3.94 -13.06
C PHE A 80 1.63 -3.69 -11.95
N HIS A 81 2.82 -3.20 -12.29
CA HIS A 81 3.86 -2.85 -11.32
C HIS A 81 3.36 -1.87 -10.25
N GLN A 82 2.61 -0.84 -10.64
CA GLN A 82 2.03 0.12 -9.71
C GLN A 82 0.95 -0.52 -8.80
N LEU A 83 0.06 -1.32 -9.39
CA LEU A 83 -1.07 -1.93 -8.67
C LEU A 83 -0.63 -3.03 -7.70
N THR A 84 0.49 -3.68 -7.99
CA THR A 84 1.03 -4.77 -7.18
C THR A 84 2.15 -4.33 -6.26
N ALA A 85 2.44 -3.03 -6.12
CA ALA A 85 3.55 -2.54 -5.30
C ALA A 85 3.49 -3.06 -3.86
N PHE A 86 2.29 -3.26 -3.30
CA PHE A 86 2.11 -3.86 -1.97
C PHE A 86 2.75 -5.23 -1.91
N TYR A 87 2.41 -6.15 -2.82
CA TYR A 87 2.94 -7.50 -2.82
C TYR A 87 4.41 -7.54 -3.26
N ARG A 88 4.77 -6.73 -4.25
CA ARG A 88 6.13 -6.66 -4.83
C ARG A 88 7.19 -6.29 -3.81
N LEU A 89 6.87 -5.37 -2.90
CA LEU A 89 7.81 -4.99 -1.85
C LEU A 89 8.19 -6.18 -0.96
N TYR A 90 7.24 -7.05 -0.60
CA TYR A 90 7.55 -8.21 0.25
C TYR A 90 8.12 -9.40 -0.53
N CYS A 91 7.64 -9.62 -1.75
CA CYS A 91 7.94 -10.83 -2.54
C CYS A 91 9.07 -10.67 -3.55
N VAL A 92 9.59 -9.47 -3.74
CA VAL A 92 10.67 -9.20 -4.72
C VAL A 92 11.74 -8.34 -4.09
N ASP A 93 11.36 -7.18 -3.54
CA ASP A 93 12.36 -6.21 -3.10
C ASP A 93 12.99 -6.56 -1.75
N TYR A 94 12.25 -7.24 -0.88
CA TYR A 94 12.69 -7.59 0.48
C TYR A 94 12.48 -9.07 0.81
N GLU A 95 12.36 -9.95 -0.19
CA GLU A 95 12.05 -11.37 0.03
C GLU A 95 13.13 -12.02 0.91
N GLU A 96 14.41 -11.87 0.54
CA GLU A 96 15.54 -12.46 1.24
C GLU A 96 15.68 -11.93 2.68
N GLU A 97 15.47 -10.63 2.91
CA GLU A 97 15.52 -10.07 4.26
C GLU A 97 14.30 -10.43 5.10
N LEU A 98 13.14 -10.67 4.50
CA LEU A 98 11.92 -11.04 5.21
C LEU A 98 11.83 -12.52 5.54
N GLU A 99 12.35 -13.40 4.69
CA GLU A 99 12.27 -14.86 4.82
C GLU A 99 12.60 -15.37 6.24
N PRO A 100 13.70 -14.93 6.89
CA PRO A 100 14.04 -15.36 8.25
C PRO A 100 13.02 -14.93 9.32
N HIS A 101 12.17 -13.95 9.00
CA HIS A 101 11.22 -13.32 9.91
C HIS A 101 9.76 -13.71 9.66
N VAL A 102 9.44 -14.31 8.51
CA VAL A 102 8.05 -14.63 8.09
C VAL A 102 7.28 -15.37 9.18
N SER A 103 7.90 -16.37 9.82
CA SER A 103 7.23 -17.15 10.89
C SER A 103 6.89 -16.32 12.13
N CYS A 104 7.70 -15.31 12.46
CA CYS A 104 7.38 -14.39 13.56
C CYS A 104 6.27 -13.44 13.13
N LEU A 105 6.44 -12.80 11.97
CA LEU A 105 5.51 -11.82 11.42
C LEU A 105 4.11 -12.42 11.18
N ALA A 106 4.02 -13.69 10.77
CA ALA A 106 2.77 -14.41 10.60
C ALA A 106 1.98 -14.58 11.90
N ARG A 107 2.67 -14.75 13.03
CA ARG A 107 2.03 -14.82 14.36
C ARG A 107 1.62 -13.44 14.85
N ALA A 108 2.52 -12.46 14.77
CA ALA A 108 2.29 -11.11 15.27
C ALA A 108 1.20 -10.35 14.50
N SER A 109 1.09 -10.62 13.20
CA SER A 109 0.13 -9.94 12.32
C SER A 109 -1.33 -10.26 12.64
N GLN A 110 -1.65 -11.41 13.25
CA GLN A 110 -3.03 -11.73 13.62
C GLN A 110 -3.60 -10.76 14.67
N GLY A 111 -2.81 -10.47 15.71
CA GLY A 111 -3.16 -9.47 16.72
C GLY A 111 -3.11 -8.05 16.16
N SER A 112 -2.06 -7.75 15.40
CA SER A 112 -1.83 -6.44 14.81
C SER A 112 -2.95 -6.01 13.86
N ASP A 113 -3.45 -6.91 13.00
CA ASP A 113 -4.53 -6.60 12.06
C ASP A 113 -5.80 -6.15 12.80
N LYS A 114 -6.16 -6.85 13.87
CA LYS A 114 -7.35 -6.52 14.68
C LYS A 114 -7.18 -5.18 15.38
N GLU A 115 -6.04 -4.95 16.00
CA GLU A 115 -5.81 -3.75 16.79
C GLU A 115 -5.65 -2.51 15.91
N CYS A 116 -4.88 -2.58 14.83
CA CYS A 116 -4.69 -1.45 13.93
C CYS A 116 -5.96 -1.08 13.16
N LYS A 117 -6.75 -2.06 12.71
CA LYS A 117 -8.07 -1.78 12.12
C LYS A 117 -8.98 -1.07 13.12
N ARG A 118 -8.97 -1.47 14.40
CA ARG A 118 -9.77 -0.83 15.45
C ARG A 118 -9.28 0.59 15.77
N ARG A 119 -7.97 0.78 15.94
CA ARG A 119 -7.34 2.04 16.32
C ARG A 119 -7.42 3.10 15.22
N CYS A 120 -7.29 2.67 13.97
CA CYS A 120 -7.20 3.55 12.81
C CYS A 120 -8.49 3.60 11.97
N ALA A 121 -9.56 2.96 12.44
CA ALA A 121 -10.86 2.94 11.76
C ALA A 121 -11.39 4.35 11.51
N MET A 122 -11.70 4.59 10.24
CA MET A 122 -12.39 5.75 9.74
C MET A 122 -13.87 5.76 10.18
N LYS A 123 -14.25 6.65 11.11
CA LYS A 123 -15.66 6.97 11.36
C LYS A 123 -16.14 8.00 10.34
N VAL A 124 -16.47 7.57 9.12
CA VAL A 124 -17.01 8.47 8.09
C VAL A 124 -18.52 8.63 8.29
N GLU A 125 -18.98 9.83 8.66
CA GLU A 125 -20.39 10.17 8.51
C GLU A 125 -20.70 10.39 7.02
N LYS A 126 -21.83 9.84 6.55
CA LYS A 126 -22.20 9.81 5.12
C LYS A 126 -22.23 11.20 4.45
N GLN A 127 -22.35 12.27 5.22
CA GLN A 127 -22.47 13.66 4.76
C GLN A 127 -21.16 14.45 4.64
N HIS A 128 -19.98 13.85 4.89
CA HIS A 128 -18.74 14.63 4.77
C HIS A 128 -18.42 15.01 3.31
N GLU A 129 -17.99 16.28 3.14
CA GLU A 129 -17.45 16.83 1.91
C GLU A 129 -16.23 16.04 1.42
N LYS A 130 -15.99 16.10 0.10
CA LYS A 130 -14.92 15.34 -0.58
C LYS A 130 -13.54 15.59 0.04
N GLU A 131 -13.24 16.84 0.39
CA GLU A 131 -11.97 17.23 1.02
C GLU A 131 -11.80 16.61 2.41
N LYS A 132 -12.85 16.66 3.24
CA LYS A 132 -12.83 16.06 4.58
C LYS A 132 -12.65 14.54 4.52
N LYS A 133 -13.29 13.87 3.55
CA LYS A 133 -13.09 12.42 3.31
C LYS A 133 -11.64 12.12 2.94
N MET A 134 -11.03 12.94 2.09
CA MET A 134 -9.65 12.79 1.67
C MET A 134 -8.67 12.92 2.84
N LYS A 135 -8.78 14.02 3.59
CA LYS A 135 -7.97 14.28 4.79
C LYS A 135 -8.02 13.11 5.76
N HIS A 136 -9.23 12.61 6.05
CA HIS A 136 -9.35 11.50 6.97
C HIS A 136 -8.79 10.17 6.43
N ALA A 137 -8.90 9.92 5.12
CA ALA A 137 -8.29 8.75 4.51
C ALA A 137 -6.77 8.78 4.72
N CYS A 138 -6.12 9.91 4.40
CA CYS A 138 -4.69 10.10 4.63
C CYS A 138 -4.29 9.94 6.10
N SER A 139 -5.07 10.48 7.04
CA SER A 139 -4.82 10.27 8.49
C SER A 139 -4.98 8.80 8.92
N SER A 140 -5.98 8.09 8.39
CA SER A 140 -6.20 6.66 8.68
C SER A 140 -5.03 5.82 8.18
N ILE A 141 -4.47 6.21 7.04
CA ILE A 141 -3.30 5.53 6.50
C ILE A 141 -2.07 5.83 7.33
N GLU A 142 -1.75 7.09 7.65
CA GLU A 142 -0.64 7.42 8.57
C GLU A 142 -0.74 6.59 9.86
N CYS A 143 -1.92 6.57 10.48
CA CYS A 143 -2.18 5.79 11.69
C CYS A 143 -1.90 4.30 11.48
N SER A 144 -2.38 3.73 10.37
CA SER A 144 -2.24 2.31 10.09
C SER A 144 -0.78 1.96 9.86
N THR A 145 -0.05 2.70 9.01
CA THR A 145 1.39 2.53 8.78
C THR A 145 2.16 2.47 10.10
N VAL A 146 1.94 3.45 10.96
CA VAL A 146 2.63 3.57 12.25
C VAL A 146 2.23 2.42 13.18
N CYS A 147 0.93 2.10 13.27
CA CYS A 147 0.44 1.05 14.14
C CYS A 147 1.03 -0.33 13.79
N TYR A 148 1.01 -0.73 12.52
CA TYR A 148 1.55 -2.04 12.13
C TYR A 148 3.05 -2.11 12.30
N TYR A 149 3.79 -1.05 11.93
CA TYR A 149 5.23 -1.03 12.17
C TYR A 149 5.55 -1.19 13.65
N GLN A 150 4.87 -0.45 14.53
CA GLN A 150 5.08 -0.51 15.97
C GLN A 150 4.79 -1.91 16.53
N LEU A 151 3.60 -2.45 16.26
CA LEU A 151 3.20 -3.76 16.82
C LEU A 151 4.06 -4.91 16.27
N LEU A 152 4.32 -4.92 14.96
CA LEU A 152 5.15 -5.98 14.35
C LEU A 152 6.62 -5.87 14.81
N SER A 153 7.16 -4.66 14.96
CA SER A 153 8.54 -4.48 15.44
C SER A 153 8.68 -4.79 16.93
N GLU A 154 7.63 -4.57 17.73
CA GLU A 154 7.60 -4.93 19.14
C GLU A 154 7.57 -6.45 19.33
N GLU A 155 6.71 -7.15 18.60
CA GLU A 155 6.59 -8.61 18.68
C GLU A 155 7.72 -9.36 17.96
N CYS A 156 8.29 -8.77 16.91
CA CYS A 156 9.36 -9.33 16.08
C CYS A 156 10.54 -8.35 15.98
N PRO A 157 11.31 -8.12 17.06
CA PRO A 157 12.35 -7.09 17.11
C PRO A 157 13.47 -7.30 16.09
N ASN A 158 13.81 -8.55 15.75
CA ASN A 158 14.81 -8.85 14.72
C ASN A 158 14.37 -8.42 13.32
N ALA A 159 13.07 -8.23 13.09
CA ALA A 159 12.51 -7.77 11.82
C ALA A 159 12.40 -6.23 11.74
N GLN A 160 12.76 -5.50 12.80
CA GLN A 160 12.53 -4.07 12.88
C GLN A 160 13.16 -3.29 11.72
N ASP A 161 14.42 -3.58 11.39
CA ASP A 161 15.14 -2.86 10.35
C ASP A 161 14.57 -3.13 8.95
N VAL A 162 14.23 -4.38 8.63
CA VAL A 162 13.58 -4.71 7.35
C VAL A 162 12.19 -4.11 7.26
N LEU A 163 11.40 -4.12 8.33
CA LEU A 163 10.08 -3.48 8.36
C LEU A 163 10.19 -1.96 8.17
N LEU A 164 11.19 -1.31 8.78
CA LEU A 164 11.43 0.12 8.61
C LEU A 164 11.78 0.43 7.15
N ASN A 165 12.75 -0.29 6.59
CA ASN A 165 13.20 -0.08 5.21
C ASN A 165 12.08 -0.32 4.20
N LEU A 166 11.27 -1.36 4.40
CA LEU A 166 10.10 -1.64 3.58
C LEU A 166 9.10 -0.49 3.59
N ASN A 167 8.74 0.01 4.78
CA ASN A 167 7.81 1.14 4.90
C ASN A 167 8.35 2.40 4.22
N LEU A 168 9.63 2.73 4.44
CA LEU A 168 10.26 3.91 3.83
C LEU A 168 10.37 3.78 2.31
N ARG A 169 10.68 2.58 1.80
CA ARG A 169 10.68 2.30 0.36
C ARG A 169 9.30 2.49 -0.24
N GLN A 170 8.26 1.98 0.42
CA GLN A 170 6.88 2.17 0.00
C GLN A 170 6.51 3.65 -0.09
N ILE A 171 6.82 4.43 0.93
CA ILE A 171 6.55 5.88 0.97
C ILE A 171 7.29 6.60 -0.17
N SER A 172 8.56 6.24 -0.40
CA SER A 172 9.37 6.83 -1.46
C SER A 172 8.82 6.54 -2.86
N GLU A 173 8.42 5.29 -3.13
CA GLU A 173 7.83 4.91 -4.41
C GLU A 173 6.53 5.65 -4.66
N MET A 174 5.69 5.75 -3.65
CA MET A 174 4.45 6.50 -3.72
C MET A 174 4.68 7.98 -4.03
N ALA A 175 5.62 8.62 -3.34
CA ALA A 175 5.98 10.00 -3.60
C ALA A 175 6.49 10.19 -5.04
N SER A 176 7.26 9.24 -5.58
CA SER A 176 7.82 9.31 -6.94
C SER A 176 6.77 9.21 -8.05
N THR A 177 5.62 8.62 -7.76
CA THR A 177 4.52 8.46 -8.73
C THR A 177 3.57 9.64 -8.80
N LEU A 178 3.68 10.59 -7.86
CA LEU A 178 2.85 11.79 -7.81
C LEU A 178 3.44 12.90 -8.69
N ASP A 179 2.60 13.50 -9.53
CA ASP A 179 2.98 14.73 -10.23
C ASP A 179 3.29 15.83 -9.20
N PRO A 180 4.44 16.53 -9.31
CA PRO A 180 4.82 17.57 -8.36
C PRO A 180 3.77 18.67 -8.15
N LYS A 181 2.98 19.00 -9.19
CA LYS A 181 1.89 19.98 -9.09
C LYS A 181 0.77 19.46 -8.19
N VAL A 182 0.41 18.19 -8.36
CA VAL A 182 -0.60 17.51 -7.56
C VAL A 182 -0.14 17.43 -6.11
N HIS A 183 1.12 17.09 -5.88
CA HIS A 183 1.69 17.05 -4.53
C HIS A 183 1.59 18.41 -3.82
N GLY A 184 1.80 19.52 -4.54
CA GLY A 184 1.66 20.88 -4.00
C GLY A 184 0.22 21.24 -3.58
N GLU A 185 -0.78 20.61 -4.19
CA GLU A 185 -2.20 20.86 -3.95
C GLU A 185 -2.79 19.96 -2.84
N LEU A 186 -2.06 18.95 -2.37
CA LEU A 186 -2.51 18.07 -1.29
C LEU A 186 -2.61 18.81 0.04
N GLY A 187 -3.60 18.47 0.86
CA GLY A 187 -3.65 18.91 2.26
C GLY A 187 -2.48 18.34 3.09
N ASP A 188 -2.18 18.96 4.23
CA ASP A 188 -1.04 18.57 5.09
C ASP A 188 -1.02 17.08 5.42
N GLU A 189 -2.17 16.51 5.80
CA GLU A 189 -2.27 15.09 6.18
C GLU A 189 -1.89 14.16 5.03
N CYS A 190 -2.18 14.55 3.79
CA CYS A 190 -1.83 13.78 2.61
C CYS A 190 -0.40 14.03 2.16
N ARG A 191 0.20 15.20 2.41
CA ARG A 191 1.63 15.40 2.15
C ARG A 191 2.50 14.58 3.10
N HIS A 192 2.10 14.47 4.37
CA HIS A 192 2.83 13.74 5.39
C HIS A 192 3.10 12.27 5.06
N ILE A 193 2.10 11.56 4.53
CA ILE A 193 2.21 10.15 4.11
C ILE A 193 3.16 9.94 2.90
N HIS A 194 3.55 11.01 2.21
CA HIS A 194 4.53 11.00 1.12
C HIS A 194 5.90 11.55 1.53
N ASP A 195 6.00 12.15 2.73
CA ASP A 195 7.26 12.66 3.27
C ASP A 195 7.99 11.55 4.04
N THR A 196 9.06 11.04 3.43
CA THR A 196 9.89 9.96 4.00
C THR A 196 10.47 10.31 5.37
N GLU A 197 10.88 11.56 5.60
CA GLU A 197 11.51 11.97 6.87
C GLU A 197 10.47 12.20 7.97
N TYR A 198 9.31 12.75 7.61
CA TYR A 198 8.17 12.79 8.51
C TYR A 198 7.77 11.38 8.96
N MET A 199 7.56 10.47 8.01
CA MET A 199 7.14 9.10 8.33
C MET A 199 8.21 8.31 9.07
N ARG A 200 9.50 8.45 8.72
CA ARG A 200 10.61 7.85 9.48
C ARG A 200 10.55 8.23 10.96
N ARG A 201 10.37 9.52 11.25
CA ARG A 201 10.23 10.00 12.64
C ARG A 201 9.01 9.40 13.33
N LYS A 202 7.88 9.33 12.65
CA LYS A 202 6.64 8.74 13.21
C LYS A 202 6.76 7.26 13.51
N LEU A 203 7.38 6.50 12.62
CA LEU A 203 7.61 5.06 12.81
C LEU A 203 8.51 4.83 14.04
N LEU A 204 9.56 5.61 14.19
CA LEU A 204 10.52 5.49 15.30
C LEU A 204 10.06 6.14 16.62
N ASP A 205 8.96 6.89 16.63
CA ASP A 205 8.41 7.53 17.83
C ASP A 205 7.74 6.48 18.74
N ARG A 206 8.48 6.03 19.77
CA ARG A 206 7.98 5.11 20.81
C ARG A 206 7.25 5.92 21.88
N ARG A 207 5.99 6.29 21.64
CA ARG A 207 5.10 6.84 22.68
C ARG A 207 4.28 5.75 23.36
#